data_AF-A0A6J1AZQ9-F1
#
_entry.id   AF-A0A6J1AZQ9-F1
#
_cell.length_a   1.000
_cell.length_b   1.000
_cell.length_c   1.000
_cell.angle_alpha   90.00
_cell.angle_beta   90.00
_cell.angle_gamma   90.00
#
_symmetry.space_group_name_H-M   'P 1'
#
loop_
_entity.id
_entity.type
_entity.pdbx_description
1 polymer ?
#
loop_
_entity_poly.entity_id
_entity_poly.type
_entity_poly.pdbx_seq_one_letter_code
_entity_poly.pdbx_strand_id
1 'polypeptide(L)'
;MSSPMEISVPNPADVKISEQNGVAPSPPPASPSPIVPHDKFHVSVEVCLKPSSTARPDDVRKAVEQMLEKRSLSYVDGPVPVPIDDPFLMENVRRIRICDTDEWVKNHDILLFWQVKPVVHVFQLSEEGPCEELSGDGQLSSFNEWILPAKEFDGMWESLIYESGLKQRLLRYAASALLFTEKGVDPFLVSWNRIILLHGPPGTGKTSLCKALAQKLSIRFSSRYPQCQLVEVNAHSLFSKWFSESGKLVAKLFQKIQDMVEEESNLVFVLIDEVESLAAARKAALSGSEPSDSIRVVNALLTQMDKLKSSPNVIVLTTSNITAAIDIAFVDRADIKAYIGPPTLQARYEILKSCLNELIRTGIISSSQDSSQSILPDYVTLKEKLSMPEIQEVQTTLHLWKQLLEAAEACEGLSGRSLRKLPFLAHAALNNPYCCDLSKFLHTMIETARRECSELPD
;
A
#
# COMPACT_ATOMS: atom_id res chain seq x y z
N MET A 1 -57.32 -4.20 46.80
CA MET A 1 -58.71 -4.69 46.69
C MET A 1 -59.61 -3.51 46.38
N SER A 2 -60.02 -3.39 45.11
CA SER A 2 -61.18 -2.62 44.64
C SER A 2 -61.34 -2.92 43.14
N SER A 3 -62.47 -3.52 42.80
CA SER A 3 -62.82 -4.11 41.49
C SER A 3 -63.42 -3.06 40.51
N PRO A 4 -64.05 -3.42 39.37
CA PRO A 4 -63.51 -3.24 38.00
C PRO A 4 -64.44 -2.39 37.07
N MET A 5 -64.08 -2.21 35.79
CA MET A 5 -65.08 -2.14 34.68
C MET A 5 -64.44 -2.32 33.29
N GLU A 6 -65.15 -3.09 32.45
CA GLU A 6 -64.75 -3.62 31.14
C GLU A 6 -65.14 -2.74 29.93
N ILE A 7 -64.25 -2.74 28.93
CA ILE A 7 -64.42 -3.04 27.49
C ILE A 7 -65.48 -2.27 26.65
N SER A 8 -65.04 -1.62 25.57
CA SER A 8 -65.40 -2.02 24.18
C SER A 8 -64.70 -1.19 23.08
N VAL A 9 -64.19 -1.90 22.07
CA VAL A 9 -63.59 -1.42 20.81
C VAL A 9 -64.65 -1.49 19.71
N PRO A 10 -64.59 -0.63 18.68
CA PRO A 10 -64.67 -1.17 17.32
C PRO A 10 -63.77 -0.45 16.28
N ASN A 11 -63.40 -1.20 15.25
CA ASN A 11 -62.82 -0.83 13.95
C ASN A 11 -63.80 -1.39 12.87
N PRO A 12 -63.65 -1.25 11.53
CA PRO A 12 -63.12 -0.19 10.64
C PRO A 12 -64.13 0.21 9.51
N ALA A 13 -63.72 1.15 8.62
CA ALA A 13 -64.12 1.33 7.20
C ALA A 13 -65.59 1.31 6.73
N ASP A 14 -66.12 2.44 6.22
CA ASP A 14 -66.51 2.67 4.80
C ASP A 14 -67.29 3.99 4.59
N VAL A 15 -67.33 4.44 3.32
CA VAL A 15 -68.30 5.39 2.67
C VAL A 15 -67.77 6.77 2.21
N LYS A 16 -67.27 6.77 0.95
CA LYS A 16 -67.59 7.59 -0.25
C LYS A 16 -67.79 9.14 -0.20
N ILE A 17 -66.82 9.83 -0.81
CA ILE A 17 -66.86 10.81 -1.93
C ILE A 17 -68.12 11.67 -2.17
N SER A 18 -67.94 13.01 -2.15
CA SER A 18 -68.50 13.94 -3.15
C SER A 18 -67.66 15.23 -3.23
N GLU A 19 -67.36 15.63 -4.46
CA GLU A 19 -66.49 16.74 -4.87
C GLU A 19 -67.12 18.12 -4.63
N GLN A 20 -66.32 19.13 -4.27
CA GLN A 20 -66.54 20.50 -4.74
C GLN A 20 -65.20 21.24 -4.92
N ASN A 21 -65.02 21.71 -6.15
CA ASN A 21 -63.85 22.41 -6.69
C ASN A 21 -63.62 23.79 -6.07
N GLY A 22 -62.37 24.08 -5.74
CA GLY A 22 -61.88 25.41 -5.39
C GLY A 22 -60.36 25.45 -5.43
N VAL A 23 -59.80 25.60 -6.65
CA VAL A 23 -58.36 25.66 -6.90
C VAL A 23 -57.79 27.00 -6.44
N ALA A 24 -56.93 26.98 -5.42
CA ALA A 24 -55.96 28.04 -5.14
C ALA A 24 -54.55 27.49 -5.43
N PRO A 25 -53.66 28.22 -6.13
CA PRO A 25 -52.38 27.66 -6.55
C PRO A 25 -51.45 27.45 -5.34
N SER A 26 -50.99 26.22 -5.18
CA SER A 26 -49.94 25.85 -4.23
C SER A 26 -48.62 26.55 -4.57
N PRO A 27 -47.82 26.98 -3.57
CA PRO A 27 -46.49 27.52 -3.83
C PRO A 27 -45.60 26.45 -4.48
N PRO A 28 -44.59 26.83 -5.29
CA PRO A 28 -43.73 25.86 -5.96
C PRO A 28 -43.00 25.00 -4.92
N PRO A 29 -42.73 23.72 -5.23
CA PRO A 29 -41.97 22.86 -4.33
C PRO A 29 -40.60 23.49 -4.12
N ALA A 30 -40.23 23.68 -2.85
CA ALA A 30 -38.90 24.11 -2.48
C ALA A 30 -37.89 23.16 -3.14
N SER A 31 -36.97 23.73 -3.91
CA SER A 31 -35.78 23.02 -4.39
C SER A 31 -35.15 22.27 -3.21
N PRO A 32 -34.74 20.99 -3.36
CA PRO A 32 -34.04 20.31 -2.29
C PRO A 32 -32.79 21.12 -1.98
N SER A 33 -32.80 21.78 -0.82
CA SER A 33 -31.61 22.39 -0.25
C SER A 33 -30.53 21.32 -0.21
N PRO A 34 -29.32 21.58 -0.72
CA PRO A 34 -28.26 20.59 -0.68
C PRO A 34 -28.06 20.22 0.78
N ILE A 35 -28.29 18.94 1.09
CA ILE A 35 -27.97 18.36 2.37
C ILE A 35 -26.46 18.51 2.50
N VAL A 36 -26.00 19.52 3.24
CA VAL A 36 -24.59 19.71 3.54
C VAL A 36 -24.22 18.55 4.47
N PRO A 37 -23.35 17.62 4.07
CA PRO A 37 -22.84 16.62 5.00
C PRO A 37 -22.08 17.41 6.09
N HIS A 38 -22.55 17.31 7.34
CA HIS A 38 -21.90 18.01 8.46
C HIS A 38 -20.50 17.45 8.78
N ASP A 39 -20.14 16.28 8.24
CA ASP A 39 -18.80 15.70 8.35
C ASP A 39 -17.99 15.98 7.09
N LYS A 40 -16.93 16.80 7.24
CA LYS A 40 -15.91 16.96 6.20
C LYS A 40 -15.14 15.64 6.02
N PHE A 41 -14.84 15.28 4.77
CA PHE A 41 -14.04 14.12 4.44
C PHE A 41 -12.58 14.32 4.84
N HIS A 42 -12.00 13.35 5.55
CA HIS A 42 -10.60 13.41 5.93
C HIS A 42 -9.72 12.92 4.78
N VAL A 43 -8.83 13.78 4.28
CA VAL A 43 -7.87 13.44 3.23
C VAL A 43 -6.47 13.48 3.79
N SER A 44 -5.69 12.42 3.59
CA SER A 44 -4.33 12.32 4.11
C SER A 44 -3.36 13.10 3.23
N VAL A 45 -2.55 13.97 3.82
CA VAL A 45 -1.51 14.73 3.14
C VAL A 45 -0.16 14.40 3.77
N GLU A 46 0.76 13.91 2.97
CA GLU A 46 2.09 13.51 3.39
C GLU A 46 3.11 14.57 3.00
N VAL A 47 3.86 15.08 3.98
CA VAL A 47 4.86 16.15 3.82
C VAL A 47 6.22 15.63 4.23
N CYS A 48 7.09 15.45 3.23
CA CYS A 48 8.48 15.03 3.44
C CYS A 48 9.35 16.27 3.63
N LEU A 49 10.04 16.35 4.77
CA LEU A 49 11.05 17.38 5.03
C LEU A 49 12.35 17.08 4.28
N LYS A 50 13.16 18.14 4.07
CA LYS A 50 14.53 17.98 3.60
C LYS A 50 15.44 17.44 4.72
N PRO A 51 16.51 16.70 4.40
CA PRO A 51 17.46 16.21 5.42
C PRO A 51 18.12 17.33 6.24
N SER A 52 18.30 18.51 5.63
CA SER A 52 18.89 19.70 6.28
C SER A 52 17.90 20.52 7.11
N SER A 53 16.60 20.17 7.08
CA SER A 53 15.57 20.92 7.79
C SER A 53 15.67 20.70 9.29
N THR A 54 15.62 21.78 10.07
CA THR A 54 15.53 21.74 11.54
C THR A 54 14.20 22.31 12.05
N ALA A 55 13.28 22.62 11.13
CA ALA A 55 11.96 23.15 11.47
C ALA A 55 11.15 22.13 12.28
N ARG A 56 10.35 22.64 13.23
CA ARG A 56 9.45 21.81 14.03
C ARG A 56 8.33 21.26 13.14
N PRO A 57 7.99 19.97 13.25
CA PRO A 57 6.93 19.36 12.44
C PRO A 57 5.57 20.09 12.53
N ASP A 58 5.22 20.62 13.70
CA ASP A 58 3.96 21.34 13.92
C ASP A 58 3.90 22.69 13.18
N ASP A 59 5.03 23.38 13.04
CA ASP A 59 5.09 24.66 12.32
C ASP A 59 4.94 24.43 10.81
N VAL A 60 5.60 23.38 10.29
CA VAL A 60 5.43 22.94 8.90
C VAL A 60 3.99 22.46 8.65
N ARG A 61 3.40 21.72 9.58
CA ARG A 61 2.01 21.26 9.49
C ARG A 61 1.06 22.44 9.29
N LYS A 62 1.13 23.45 10.15
CA LYS A 62 0.28 24.65 10.07
C LYS A 62 0.50 25.42 8.78
N ALA A 63 1.74 25.57 8.33
CA ALA A 63 2.05 26.26 7.08
C ALA A 63 1.44 25.54 5.86
N VAL A 64 1.52 24.20 5.83
CA VAL A 64 0.90 23.39 4.75
C VAL A 64 -0.63 23.43 4.83
N GLU A 65 -1.24 23.36 6.01
CA GLU A 65 -2.69 23.50 6.18
C GLU A 65 -3.19 24.85 5.63
N GLN A 66 -2.53 25.94 6.01
CA GLN A 66 -2.86 27.28 5.49
C GLN A 66 -2.68 27.38 3.98
N MET A 67 -1.65 26.73 3.42
CA MET A 67 -1.43 26.68 1.97
C MET A 67 -2.58 25.96 1.26
N LEU A 68 -3.02 24.81 1.78
CA LEU A 68 -4.11 24.00 1.21
C LEU A 68 -5.45 24.72 1.28
N GLU A 69 -5.71 25.50 2.33
CA GLU A 69 -6.94 26.30 2.44
C GLU A 69 -6.96 27.49 1.49
N LYS A 70 -5.81 28.14 1.27
CA LYS A 70 -5.70 29.34 0.41
C LYS A 70 -5.79 29.02 -1.08
N ARG A 71 -5.23 27.89 -1.50
CA ARG A 71 -5.27 27.46 -2.90
C ARG A 71 -6.46 26.53 -3.05
N SER A 72 -7.48 26.93 -3.82
CA SER A 72 -8.62 26.07 -4.18
C SER A 72 -8.18 24.90 -5.07
N LEU A 73 -7.37 24.00 -4.51
CA LEU A 73 -6.79 22.83 -5.17
C LEU A 73 -7.84 21.73 -5.27
N SER A 74 -7.81 20.99 -6.38
CA SER A 74 -8.48 19.70 -6.46
C SER A 74 -7.71 18.68 -5.63
N TYR A 75 -8.41 17.97 -4.75
CA TYR A 75 -7.82 16.89 -3.96
C TYR A 75 -7.78 15.61 -4.80
N VAL A 76 -6.71 15.44 -5.57
CA VAL A 76 -6.41 14.24 -6.35
C VAL A 76 -5.11 13.63 -5.85
N ASP A 77 -5.06 12.31 -5.77
CA ASP A 77 -3.84 11.58 -5.41
C ASP A 77 -2.68 11.98 -6.32
N GLY A 78 -1.58 12.43 -5.69
CA GLY A 78 -0.44 12.90 -6.45
C GLY A 78 0.40 13.96 -5.74
N PRO A 79 1.54 14.32 -6.35
CA PRO A 79 2.41 15.37 -5.82
C PRO A 79 1.73 16.74 -5.94
N VAL A 80 1.83 17.54 -4.89
CA VAL A 80 1.41 18.95 -4.88
C VAL A 80 2.67 19.81 -5.01
N PRO A 81 2.71 20.77 -5.97
CA PRO A 81 3.85 21.64 -6.14
C PRO A 81 4.05 22.51 -4.89
N VAL A 82 5.28 22.54 -4.38
CA VAL A 82 5.64 23.41 -3.25
C VAL A 82 5.55 24.87 -3.74
N PRO A 83 4.83 25.76 -3.03
CA PRO A 83 4.69 27.16 -3.44
C PRO A 83 6.02 27.87 -3.46
N ILE A 84 6.37 28.47 -4.60
CA ILE A 84 7.57 29.32 -4.72
C ILE A 84 7.43 30.59 -3.87
N ASP A 85 6.18 31.02 -3.64
CA ASP A 85 5.84 32.24 -2.89
C ASP A 85 6.03 32.09 -1.37
N ASP A 86 6.21 30.86 -0.87
CA ASP A 86 6.42 30.58 0.55
C ASP A 86 7.88 30.15 0.79
N PRO A 87 8.76 31.07 1.23
CA PRO A 87 10.17 30.77 1.44
C PRO A 87 10.37 29.73 2.55
N PHE A 88 9.50 29.68 3.56
CA PHE A 88 9.61 28.74 4.67
C PHE A 88 9.34 27.30 4.21
N LEU A 89 8.29 27.09 3.42
CA LEU A 89 8.02 25.78 2.83
C LEU A 89 9.10 25.40 1.81
N MET A 90 9.56 26.34 0.98
CA MET A 90 10.61 26.10 0.01
C MET A 90 11.95 25.70 0.65
N GLU A 91 12.28 26.27 1.81
CA GLU A 91 13.51 25.95 2.53
C GLU A 91 13.43 24.56 3.18
N ASN A 92 12.32 24.24 3.84
CA ASN A 92 12.21 23.07 4.74
C ASN A 92 11.56 21.83 4.10
N VAL A 93 10.65 22.01 3.14
CA VAL A 93 9.86 20.91 2.56
C VAL A 93 10.50 20.41 1.26
N ARG A 94 10.65 19.10 1.14
CA ARG A 94 11.13 18.42 -0.07
C ARG A 94 9.99 18.10 -1.03
N ARG A 95 8.88 17.56 -0.51
CA ARG A 95 7.74 17.09 -1.31
C ARG A 95 6.46 17.11 -0.47
N ILE A 96 5.35 17.53 -1.09
CA ILE A 96 4.00 17.39 -0.55
C ILE A 96 3.23 16.44 -1.46
N ARG A 97 2.44 15.53 -0.89
CA ARG A 97 1.63 14.57 -1.64
C ARG A 97 0.26 14.39 -0.99
N ILE A 98 -0.79 14.39 -1.79
CA ILE A 98 -2.13 13.98 -1.39
C ILE A 98 -2.25 12.47 -1.60
N CYS A 99 -2.83 11.76 -0.63
CA CYS A 99 -2.95 10.31 -0.62
C CYS A 99 -4.36 9.84 -0.24
N ASP A 100 -4.68 8.63 -0.72
CA ASP A 100 -5.88 7.84 -0.43
C ASP A 100 -7.21 8.47 -0.90
N THR A 101 -7.19 9.20 -2.03
CA THR A 101 -8.42 9.73 -2.66
C THR A 101 -9.16 8.71 -3.54
N ASP A 102 -8.55 7.55 -3.81
CA ASP A 102 -9.01 6.49 -4.71
C ASP A 102 -10.47 6.03 -4.54
N GLU A 103 -11.05 6.11 -3.34
CA GLU A 103 -12.43 5.67 -3.09
C GLU A 103 -13.46 6.63 -3.68
N TRP A 104 -13.13 7.93 -3.76
CA TRP A 104 -14.02 8.98 -4.25
C TRP A 104 -13.82 9.26 -5.74
N VAL A 105 -12.59 9.09 -6.24
CA VAL A 105 -12.29 9.21 -7.69
C VAL A 105 -13.07 8.17 -8.51
N LYS A 106 -13.31 6.96 -7.97
CA LYS A 106 -14.14 5.93 -8.61
C LYS A 106 -15.59 6.36 -8.85
N ASN A 107 -16.10 7.28 -8.04
CA ASN A 107 -17.47 7.80 -8.17
C ASN A 107 -17.56 9.01 -9.10
N HIS A 108 -16.46 9.43 -9.74
CA HIS A 108 -16.36 10.66 -10.55
C HIS A 108 -16.65 11.95 -9.76
N ASP A 109 -16.59 11.88 -8.43
CA ASP A 109 -16.79 13.04 -7.57
C ASP A 109 -15.45 13.76 -7.38
N ILE A 110 -15.34 14.96 -7.97
CA ILE A 110 -14.25 15.87 -7.65
C ILE A 110 -14.47 16.34 -6.22
N LEU A 111 -13.58 15.96 -5.30
CA LEU A 111 -13.61 16.45 -3.93
C LEU A 111 -13.30 17.94 -3.91
N LEU A 112 -14.32 18.74 -3.58
CA LEU A 112 -14.21 20.20 -3.50
C LEU A 112 -13.61 20.61 -2.15
N PHE A 113 -12.84 21.69 -2.14
CA PHE A 113 -12.03 22.07 -0.98
C PHE A 113 -12.84 22.29 0.32
N TRP A 114 -14.11 22.69 0.23
CA TRP A 114 -14.98 22.89 1.40
C TRP A 114 -15.51 21.58 2.00
N GLN A 115 -15.53 20.50 1.23
CA GLN A 115 -15.97 19.17 1.67
C GLN A 115 -14.83 18.41 2.36
N VAL A 116 -13.59 18.90 2.28
CA VAL A 116 -12.39 18.20 2.73
C VAL A 116 -11.80 18.83 3.99
N LYS A 117 -11.30 17.98 4.88
CA LYS A 117 -10.43 18.32 6.00
C LYS A 117 -9.08 17.63 5.77
N PRO A 118 -8.01 18.36 5.42
CA PRO A 118 -6.70 17.76 5.23
C PRO A 118 -6.13 17.32 6.58
N VAL A 119 -5.58 16.10 6.63
CA VAL A 119 -4.82 15.57 7.77
C VAL A 119 -3.37 15.53 7.35
N VAL A 120 -2.58 16.48 7.87
CA VAL A 120 -1.19 16.68 7.43
C VAL A 120 -0.21 15.90 8.32
N HIS A 121 0.46 14.92 7.71
CA HIS A 121 1.50 14.09 8.30
C HIS A 121 2.87 14.59 7.84
N VAL A 122 3.64 15.16 8.77
CA VAL A 122 4.98 15.69 8.52
C VAL A 122 6.01 14.66 8.98
N PHE A 123 6.96 14.34 8.13
CA PHE A 123 8.01 13.37 8.44
C PHE A 123 9.34 13.71 7.76
N GLN A 124 10.42 13.15 8.29
CA GLN A 124 11.76 13.23 7.74
C GLN A 124 12.27 11.81 7.51
N LEU A 125 12.94 11.57 6.38
CA LEU A 125 13.47 10.25 6.05
C LEU A 125 14.78 10.01 6.79
N SER A 126 14.92 8.85 7.44
CA SER A 126 16.20 8.36 7.92
C SER A 126 17.09 7.94 6.75
N GLU A 127 18.33 8.43 6.74
CA GLU A 127 19.36 8.01 5.77
C GLU A 127 20.19 6.81 6.26
N GLU A 128 19.97 6.38 7.50
CA GLU A 128 20.61 5.19 8.05
C GLU A 128 20.05 3.94 7.36
N GLY A 129 20.96 3.12 6.83
CA GLY A 129 20.62 1.83 6.24
C GLY A 129 20.26 0.79 7.31
N PRO A 130 20.06 -0.48 6.93
CA PRO A 130 19.79 -1.54 7.89
C PRO A 130 20.93 -1.64 8.91
N CYS A 131 20.59 -1.60 10.20
CA CYS A 131 21.54 -1.93 11.25
C CYS A 131 21.75 -3.45 11.26
N GLU A 132 22.92 -3.89 10.80
CA GLU A 132 23.36 -5.27 10.89
C GLU A 132 24.22 -5.43 12.16
N GLU A 133 23.62 -5.87 13.27
CA GLU A 133 24.40 -6.17 14.47
C GLU A 133 25.23 -7.45 14.27
N LEU A 134 26.55 -7.28 14.17
CA LEU A 134 27.50 -8.38 14.24
C LEU A 134 27.31 -9.10 15.59
N SER A 135 27.01 -10.40 15.56
CA SER A 135 27.11 -11.19 16.78
C SER A 135 28.55 -11.14 17.30
N GLY A 136 28.75 -11.25 18.61
CA GLY A 136 30.08 -11.20 19.25
C GLY A 136 31.12 -12.19 18.68
N ASP A 137 30.69 -13.16 17.86
CA ASP A 137 31.53 -14.14 17.16
C ASP A 137 31.85 -13.75 15.69
N GLY A 138 31.56 -12.52 15.27
CA GLY A 138 31.86 -12.05 13.90
C GLY A 138 30.93 -12.62 12.82
N GLN A 139 29.78 -13.19 13.21
CA GLN A 139 28.77 -13.69 12.29
C GLN A 139 27.75 -12.60 11.94
N LEU A 140 27.41 -12.46 10.65
CA LEU A 140 26.39 -11.52 10.17
C LEU A 140 25.05 -11.75 10.88
N SER A 141 24.36 -10.65 11.20
CA SER A 141 23.00 -10.66 11.77
C SER A 141 22.04 -11.52 10.94
N SER A 142 21.16 -12.25 11.61
CA SER A 142 20.09 -13.03 10.96
C SER A 142 18.85 -12.21 10.61
N PHE A 143 18.88 -10.92 10.95
CA PHE A 143 17.79 -10.00 10.80
C PHE A 143 18.36 -8.64 10.40
N ASN A 144 17.51 -7.83 9.78
CA ASN A 144 17.80 -6.47 9.41
C ASN A 144 16.87 -5.54 10.18
N GLU A 145 17.39 -4.43 10.66
CA GLU A 145 16.63 -3.44 11.43
C GLU A 145 16.69 -2.08 10.75
N TRP A 146 15.54 -1.45 10.52
CA TRP A 146 15.46 -0.08 9.99
C TRP A 146 14.70 0.84 10.93
N ILE A 147 15.16 2.08 11.01
CA ILE A 147 14.39 3.19 11.59
C ILE A 147 13.46 3.74 10.51
N LEU A 148 12.17 3.84 10.84
CA LEU A 148 11.14 4.36 9.94
C LEU A 148 10.77 5.80 10.31
N PRO A 149 10.44 6.66 9.33
CA PRO A 149 10.38 6.38 7.89
C PRO A 149 11.78 6.31 7.23
N ALA A 150 12.09 5.22 6.52
CA ALA A 150 13.41 4.99 5.91
C ALA A 150 13.48 5.54 4.47
N LYS A 151 14.62 6.09 4.07
CA LYS A 151 14.86 6.59 2.70
C LYS A 151 14.77 5.47 1.65
N GLU A 152 15.17 4.26 2.00
CA GLU A 152 15.11 3.07 1.12
C GLU A 152 13.68 2.67 0.72
N PHE A 153 12.69 3.01 1.55
CA PHE A 153 11.29 2.67 1.32
C PHE A 153 10.47 3.83 0.75
N ASP A 154 11.08 5.02 0.55
CA ASP A 154 10.39 6.17 -0.03
C ASP A 154 9.97 5.88 -1.48
N GLY A 155 8.70 6.11 -1.80
CA GLY A 155 8.13 5.82 -3.12
C GLY A 155 7.78 4.35 -3.37
N MET A 156 8.13 3.44 -2.47
CA MET A 156 7.86 2.01 -2.65
C MET A 156 6.35 1.74 -2.74
N TRP A 157 5.54 2.40 -1.93
CA TRP A 157 4.08 2.26 -1.92
C TRP A 157 3.42 2.60 -3.25
N GLU A 158 3.85 3.68 -3.89
CA GLU A 158 3.34 4.14 -5.18
C GLU A 158 3.86 3.26 -6.32
N SER A 159 5.08 2.72 -6.20
CA SER A 159 5.63 1.80 -7.20
C SER A 159 4.86 0.47 -7.27
N LEU A 160 4.23 0.04 -6.17
CA LEU A 160 3.52 -1.23 -6.15
C LEU A 160 2.11 -1.06 -6.70
N ILE A 161 1.85 -1.69 -7.84
CA ILE A 161 0.57 -1.63 -8.55
C ILE A 161 -0.12 -2.99 -8.41
N TYR A 162 -1.29 -2.98 -7.79
CA TYR A 162 -2.10 -4.16 -7.52
C TYR A 162 -3.53 -3.93 -7.99
N GLU A 163 -4.36 -4.96 -7.88
CA GLU A 163 -5.80 -4.81 -8.00
C GLU A 163 -6.33 -3.73 -7.05
N SER A 164 -7.36 -3.02 -7.52
CA SER A 164 -7.90 -1.87 -6.82
C SER A 164 -8.44 -2.26 -5.44
N GLY A 165 -8.08 -1.49 -4.41
CA GLY A 165 -8.55 -1.69 -3.04
C GLY A 165 -7.67 -2.59 -2.17
N LEU A 166 -6.74 -3.39 -2.73
CA LEU A 166 -5.88 -4.26 -1.92
C LEU A 166 -5.03 -3.45 -0.93
N LYS A 167 -4.31 -2.44 -1.44
CA LYS A 167 -3.44 -1.58 -0.63
C LYS A 167 -4.24 -0.84 0.45
N GLN A 168 -5.37 -0.26 0.07
CA GLN A 168 -6.25 0.49 0.97
C GLN A 168 -6.83 -0.43 2.06
N ARG A 169 -7.26 -1.64 1.70
CA ARG A 169 -7.75 -2.64 2.67
C ARG A 169 -6.70 -2.98 3.72
N LEU A 170 -5.45 -3.23 3.30
CA LEU A 170 -4.35 -3.53 4.22
C LEU A 170 -4.03 -2.34 5.12
N LEU A 171 -3.95 -1.13 4.55
CA LEU A 171 -3.67 0.09 5.29
C LEU A 171 -4.77 0.39 6.32
N ARG A 172 -6.04 0.32 5.93
CA ARG A 172 -7.20 0.54 6.81
C ARG A 172 -7.25 -0.48 7.94
N TYR A 173 -7.01 -1.76 7.63
CA TYR A 173 -6.97 -2.81 8.64
C TYR A 173 -5.89 -2.53 9.69
N ALA A 174 -4.65 -2.31 9.24
CA ALA A 174 -3.52 -2.07 10.14
C ALA A 174 -3.69 -0.77 10.96
N ALA A 175 -4.19 0.30 10.33
CA ALA A 175 -4.51 1.54 11.03
C ALA A 175 -5.62 1.36 12.07
N SER A 176 -6.65 0.56 11.75
CA SER A 176 -7.75 0.25 12.69
C SER A 176 -7.25 -0.56 13.88
N ALA A 177 -6.35 -1.53 13.67
CA ALA A 177 -5.74 -2.30 14.74
C ALA A 177 -4.96 -1.43 15.72
N LEU A 178 -4.22 -0.42 15.23
CA LEU A 178 -3.53 0.57 16.07
C LEU A 178 -4.50 1.51 16.79
N LEU A 179 -5.56 1.94 16.11
CA LEU A 179 -6.58 2.79 16.71
C LEU A 179 -7.34 2.08 17.84
N PHE A 180 -7.67 0.80 17.66
CA PHE A 180 -8.37 0.01 18.68
C PHE A 180 -7.53 -0.12 19.95
N THR A 181 -6.24 -0.36 19.78
CA THR A 181 -5.28 -0.30 20.89
C THR A 181 -5.28 1.08 21.55
N GLU A 182 -5.18 2.16 20.76
CA GLU A 182 -5.13 3.53 21.29
C GLU A 182 -6.37 3.89 22.12
N LYS A 183 -7.54 3.41 21.69
CA LYS A 183 -8.81 3.63 22.40
C LYS A 183 -9.02 2.67 23.58
N GLY A 184 -8.07 1.77 23.85
CA GLY A 184 -8.17 0.83 24.97
C GLY A 184 -9.31 -0.16 24.82
N VAL A 185 -9.63 -0.57 23.58
CA VAL A 185 -10.66 -1.59 23.34
C VAL A 185 -10.23 -2.91 24.01
N ASP A 186 -11.16 -3.55 24.70
CA ASP A 186 -10.89 -4.80 25.41
C ASP A 186 -10.69 -5.96 24.40
N PRO A 187 -9.49 -6.56 24.32
CA PRO A 187 -9.20 -7.67 23.40
C PRO A 187 -9.98 -8.96 23.74
N PHE A 188 -10.52 -9.09 24.96
CA PHE A 188 -11.34 -10.23 25.35
C PHE A 188 -12.77 -10.14 24.80
N LEU A 189 -13.25 -8.92 24.51
CA LEU A 189 -14.59 -8.68 23.96
C LEU A 189 -14.57 -8.55 22.44
N VAL A 190 -13.57 -7.85 21.92
CA VAL A 190 -13.35 -7.67 20.48
C VAL A 190 -11.99 -8.26 20.18
N SER A 191 -11.94 -9.40 19.49
CA SER A 191 -10.68 -10.06 19.18
C SER A 191 -10.13 -9.55 17.85
N TRP A 192 -8.87 -9.09 17.85
CA TRP A 192 -8.07 -8.89 16.65
C TRP A 192 -6.62 -9.31 16.92
N ASN A 193 -6.05 -10.07 15.99
CA ASN A 193 -4.63 -10.35 15.92
C ASN A 193 -3.95 -9.34 15.01
N ARG A 194 -2.89 -8.73 15.51
CA ARG A 194 -2.06 -7.74 14.77
C ARG A 194 -1.13 -8.41 13.76
N ILE A 195 -1.58 -9.49 13.13
CA ILE A 195 -0.83 -10.36 12.23
C ILE A 195 -1.45 -10.29 10.83
N ILE A 196 -0.64 -9.90 9.85
CA ILE A 196 -1.01 -9.84 8.43
C ILE A 196 -0.18 -10.88 7.68
N LEU A 197 -0.84 -11.74 6.90
CA LEU A 197 -0.21 -12.74 6.04
C LEU A 197 -0.47 -12.42 4.57
N LEU A 198 0.60 -12.16 3.84
CA LEU A 198 0.60 -11.99 2.38
C LEU A 198 1.12 -13.27 1.74
N HIS A 199 0.35 -13.89 0.84
CA HIS A 199 0.78 -15.13 0.18
C HIS A 199 0.54 -15.09 -1.32
N GLY A 200 1.35 -15.80 -2.09
CA GLY A 200 1.24 -15.82 -3.55
C GLY A 200 2.56 -16.15 -4.23
N PRO A 201 2.60 -16.30 -5.57
CA PRO A 201 3.81 -16.69 -6.28
C PRO A 201 4.99 -15.73 -6.02
N PRO A 202 6.25 -16.20 -6.17
CA PRO A 202 7.42 -15.34 -5.99
C PRO A 202 7.45 -14.19 -6.99
N GLY A 203 8.09 -13.08 -6.61
CA GLY A 203 8.23 -11.91 -7.50
C GLY A 203 6.99 -11.02 -7.63
N THR A 204 5.93 -11.22 -6.84
CA THR A 204 4.73 -10.35 -6.79
C THR A 204 4.83 -9.17 -5.82
N GLY A 205 5.98 -8.96 -5.18
CA GLY A 205 6.23 -7.79 -4.34
C GLY A 205 5.68 -7.88 -2.91
N LYS A 206 5.37 -9.08 -2.38
CA LYS A 206 4.86 -9.29 -1.02
C LYS A 206 5.72 -8.62 0.06
N THR A 207 7.03 -8.90 0.07
CA THR A 207 7.99 -8.32 1.02
C THR A 207 8.07 -6.80 0.89
N SER A 208 8.09 -6.29 -0.35
CA SER A 208 8.06 -4.86 -0.64
C SER A 208 6.76 -4.21 -0.16
N LEU A 209 5.61 -4.88 -0.27
CA LEU A 209 4.33 -4.37 0.22
C LEU A 209 4.32 -4.28 1.75
N CYS A 210 4.89 -5.26 2.46
CA CYS A 210 5.06 -5.17 3.90
C CYS A 210 5.91 -3.96 4.31
N LYS A 211 7.08 -3.77 3.67
CA LYS A 211 7.97 -2.63 3.90
C LYS A 211 7.27 -1.29 3.62
N ALA A 212 6.55 -1.21 2.49
CA ALA A 212 5.79 -0.03 2.12
C ALA A 212 4.61 0.26 3.07
N LEU A 213 3.94 -0.78 3.58
CA LEU A 213 2.86 -0.64 4.57
C LEU A 213 3.40 -0.12 5.90
N ALA A 214 4.52 -0.66 6.39
CA ALA A 214 5.19 -0.18 7.59
C ALA A 214 5.63 1.29 7.43
N GLN A 215 6.21 1.65 6.28
CA GLN A 215 6.56 3.03 5.94
C GLN A 215 5.33 3.94 6.00
N LYS A 216 4.21 3.58 5.36
CA LYS A 216 3.00 4.41 5.39
C LYS A 216 2.46 4.58 6.81
N LEU A 217 2.38 3.50 7.59
CA LEU A 217 1.86 3.56 8.96
C LEU A 217 2.76 4.40 9.89
N SER A 218 4.08 4.28 9.78
CA SER A 218 5.01 5.14 10.55
C SER A 218 4.79 6.63 10.27
N ILE A 219 4.54 7.00 9.01
CA ILE A 219 4.20 8.38 8.64
C ILE A 219 2.85 8.80 9.23
N ARG A 220 1.81 7.97 9.10
CA ARG A 220 0.44 8.31 9.56
C ARG A 220 0.34 8.44 11.07
N PHE A 221 1.08 7.60 11.80
CA PHE A 221 1.05 7.56 13.26
C PHE A 221 2.24 8.27 13.93
N SER A 222 3.03 9.04 13.16
CA SER A 222 4.19 9.80 13.65
C SER A 222 3.89 10.72 14.84
N SER A 223 2.68 11.24 14.96
CA SER A 223 2.27 12.05 16.12
C SER A 223 2.13 11.26 17.42
N ARG A 224 1.80 9.96 17.32
CA ARG A 224 1.63 9.06 18.47
C ARG A 224 2.90 8.28 18.77
N TYR A 225 3.59 7.84 17.73
CA TYR A 225 4.82 7.06 17.81
C TYR A 225 5.95 7.86 17.15
N PRO A 226 6.68 8.70 17.92
CA PRO A 226 7.81 9.46 17.39
C PRO A 226 8.94 8.55 16.91
N GLN A 227 9.01 7.33 17.43
CA GLN A 227 9.95 6.30 17.01
C GLN A 227 9.17 5.16 16.35
N CYS A 228 9.69 4.68 15.23
CA CYS A 228 9.14 3.53 14.52
C CYS A 228 10.30 2.69 14.01
N GLN A 229 10.18 1.37 14.14
CA GLN A 229 11.23 0.43 13.70
C GLN A 229 10.63 -0.71 12.89
N LEU A 230 11.40 -1.20 11.92
CA LEU A 230 11.10 -2.42 11.18
C LEU A 230 12.21 -3.44 11.42
N VAL A 231 11.84 -4.62 11.91
CA VAL A 231 12.72 -5.78 12.05
C VAL A 231 12.32 -6.81 11.00
N GLU A 232 13.17 -7.04 10.00
CA GLU A 232 12.98 -8.09 8.99
C GLU A 232 13.77 -9.34 9.35
N VAL A 233 13.07 -10.46 9.35
CA VAL A 233 13.58 -11.77 9.70
C VAL A 233 13.30 -12.71 8.53
N ASN A 234 14.34 -13.16 7.84
CA ASN A 234 14.19 -14.14 6.77
C ASN A 234 14.16 -15.56 7.36
N ALA A 235 13.02 -16.24 7.25
CA ALA A 235 12.78 -17.55 7.84
C ALA A 235 13.72 -18.64 7.29
N HIS A 236 14.05 -18.60 6.00
CA HIS A 236 14.96 -19.56 5.37
C HIS A 236 16.40 -19.43 5.93
N SER A 237 16.86 -18.20 6.12
CA SER A 237 18.17 -17.88 6.70
C SER A 237 18.25 -18.22 8.18
N LEU A 238 17.14 -18.07 8.91
CA LEU A 238 17.02 -18.50 10.32
C LEU A 238 17.17 -20.01 10.50
N PHE A 239 16.77 -20.84 9.53
CA PHE A 239 16.89 -22.28 9.67
C PHE A 239 18.25 -22.83 9.24
N SER A 240 18.77 -22.35 8.11
CA SER A 240 20.03 -22.85 7.52
C SER A 240 21.26 -22.56 8.39
N LYS A 241 21.39 -21.33 8.90
CA LYS A 241 22.55 -20.90 9.70
C LYS A 241 22.54 -21.42 11.15
N TRP A 242 21.42 -21.94 11.65
CA TRP A 242 21.17 -22.05 13.09
C TRP A 242 20.85 -23.48 13.56
N PHE A 243 21.09 -24.47 12.70
CA PHE A 243 20.74 -25.86 12.96
C PHE A 243 21.51 -26.52 14.14
N SER A 244 22.44 -25.82 14.79
CA SER A 244 23.10 -26.25 16.04
C SER A 244 22.91 -25.32 17.26
N GLU A 245 22.54 -24.03 17.08
CA GLU A 245 22.40 -23.03 18.18
C GLU A 245 21.08 -22.21 18.17
N SER A 246 20.18 -22.50 17.23
CA SER A 246 18.95 -21.74 16.87
C SER A 246 18.08 -21.27 18.01
N GLY A 247 17.76 -22.13 18.98
CA GLY A 247 16.78 -21.77 20.01
C GLY A 247 17.21 -20.56 20.86
N LYS A 248 18.49 -20.48 21.23
CA LYS A 248 19.01 -19.39 22.07
C LYS A 248 19.01 -18.07 21.34
N LEU A 249 19.36 -18.08 20.06
CA LEU A 249 19.51 -16.86 19.33
C LEU A 249 18.16 -16.34 18.77
N VAL A 250 17.21 -17.24 18.46
CA VAL A 250 15.79 -16.85 18.27
C VAL A 250 15.28 -16.17 19.56
N ALA A 251 15.57 -16.75 20.73
CA ALA A 251 15.19 -16.12 21.99
C ALA A 251 15.86 -14.73 22.19
N LYS A 252 17.14 -14.56 21.83
CA LYS A 252 17.83 -13.26 21.88
C LYS A 252 17.21 -12.23 20.93
N LEU A 253 16.90 -12.63 19.70
CA LEU A 253 16.24 -11.76 18.73
C LEU A 253 14.89 -11.26 19.26
N PHE A 254 14.04 -12.17 19.73
CA PHE A 254 12.74 -11.79 20.27
C PHE A 254 12.84 -11.04 21.61
N GLN A 255 13.91 -11.26 22.39
CA GLN A 255 14.20 -10.42 23.55
C GLN A 255 14.51 -8.99 23.12
N LYS A 256 15.37 -8.79 22.10
CA LYS A 256 15.65 -7.46 21.56
C LYS A 256 14.39 -6.78 21.05
N ILE A 257 13.55 -7.50 20.30
CA ILE A 257 12.25 -6.98 19.84
C ILE A 257 11.37 -6.64 21.05
N GLN A 258 11.35 -7.46 22.10
CA GLN A 258 10.59 -7.18 23.31
C GLN A 258 11.08 -5.92 24.01
N ASP A 259 12.39 -5.71 24.10
CA ASP A 259 12.98 -4.51 24.69
C ASP A 259 12.57 -3.24 23.91
N MET A 260 12.52 -3.30 22.57
CA MET A 260 12.00 -2.21 21.72
C MET A 260 10.51 -1.95 21.95
N VAL A 261 9.74 -3.01 22.24
CA VAL A 261 8.29 -2.98 22.40
C VAL A 261 7.88 -2.47 23.79
N GLU A 262 8.73 -2.61 24.80
CA GLU A 262 8.52 -2.04 26.13
C GLU A 262 8.47 -0.50 26.11
N GLU A 263 9.06 0.13 25.10
CA GLU A 263 8.93 1.56 24.84
C GLU A 263 7.57 1.88 24.18
N GLU A 264 6.60 2.35 24.96
CA GLU A 264 5.23 2.65 24.46
C GLU A 264 5.17 3.76 23.38
N SER A 265 6.22 4.56 23.25
CA SER A 265 6.39 5.58 22.20
C SER A 265 6.99 5.03 20.91
N ASN A 266 7.41 3.77 20.89
CA ASN A 266 7.99 3.10 19.74
C ASN A 266 6.95 2.19 19.06
N LEU A 267 6.75 2.32 17.75
CA LEU A 267 5.94 1.41 16.96
C LEU A 267 6.82 0.41 16.23
N VAL A 268 6.67 -0.88 16.55
CA VAL A 268 7.54 -1.93 16.03
C VAL A 268 6.80 -2.78 15.00
N PHE A 269 7.37 -2.86 13.80
CA PHE A 269 6.96 -3.77 12.75
C PHE A 269 7.89 -4.97 12.71
N VAL A 270 7.34 -6.17 12.79
CA VAL A 270 8.12 -7.42 12.68
C VAL A 270 7.72 -8.12 11.40
N LEU A 271 8.61 -8.10 10.41
CA LEU A 271 8.43 -8.77 9.12
C LEU A 271 9.11 -10.14 9.14
N ILE A 272 8.33 -11.21 9.04
CA ILE A 272 8.84 -12.57 8.88
C ILE A 272 8.63 -13.01 7.44
N ASP A 273 9.71 -13.03 6.66
CA ASP A 273 9.69 -13.33 5.23
C ASP A 273 9.87 -14.83 4.98
N GLU A 274 9.20 -15.37 3.96
CA GLU A 274 9.31 -16.78 3.51
C GLU A 274 8.89 -17.83 4.57
N VAL A 275 7.76 -17.61 5.24
CA VAL A 275 7.28 -18.50 6.33
C VAL A 275 7.00 -19.94 5.87
N GLU A 276 6.88 -20.20 4.57
CA GLU A 276 6.80 -21.56 4.01
C GLU A 276 8.00 -22.43 4.38
N SER A 277 9.17 -21.85 4.56
CA SER A 277 10.38 -22.59 4.95
C SER A 277 10.22 -23.21 6.34
N LEU A 278 9.54 -22.50 7.25
CA LEU A 278 9.20 -22.99 8.59
C LEU A 278 8.23 -24.19 8.50
N ALA A 279 7.23 -24.07 7.62
CA ALA A 279 6.24 -25.12 7.38
C ALA A 279 6.87 -26.40 6.80
N ALA A 280 7.78 -26.23 5.84
CA ALA A 280 8.51 -27.32 5.21
C ALA A 280 9.40 -28.07 6.22
N ALA A 281 10.19 -27.33 7.02
CA ALA A 281 11.04 -27.91 8.07
C ALA A 281 10.22 -28.72 9.09
N ARG A 282 9.06 -28.19 9.50
CA ARG A 282 8.15 -28.91 10.41
C ARG A 282 7.62 -30.21 9.80
N LYS A 283 7.21 -30.19 8.52
CA LYS A 283 6.75 -31.40 7.80
C LYS A 283 7.87 -32.42 7.63
N ALA A 284 9.07 -31.97 7.25
CA ALA A 284 10.24 -32.82 7.06
C ALA A 284 10.71 -33.51 8.35
N ALA A 285 10.61 -32.82 9.49
CA ALA A 285 10.91 -33.44 10.78
C ALA A 285 9.82 -34.42 11.24
N LEU A 286 8.55 -34.15 10.96
CA LEU A 286 7.45 -35.10 11.24
C LEU A 286 7.55 -36.38 10.39
N SER A 287 8.10 -36.30 9.18
CA SER A 287 8.38 -37.47 8.33
C SER A 287 9.70 -38.19 8.66
N GLY A 288 10.44 -37.73 9.68
CA GLY A 288 11.71 -38.33 10.11
C GLY A 288 12.90 -38.06 9.17
N SER A 289 12.75 -37.17 8.19
CA SER A 289 13.81 -36.77 7.26
C SER A 289 14.73 -35.68 7.82
N GLU A 290 14.28 -34.94 8.83
CA GLU A 290 15.08 -33.96 9.58
C GLU A 290 15.03 -34.23 11.10
N PRO A 291 16.02 -33.76 11.87
CA PRO A 291 16.03 -33.83 13.33
C PRO A 291 14.82 -33.11 13.94
N SER A 292 14.33 -33.62 15.07
CA SER A 292 13.23 -33.02 15.85
C SER A 292 13.53 -31.61 16.39
N ASP A 293 14.77 -31.16 16.32
CA ASP A 293 15.19 -29.82 16.72
C ASP A 293 14.58 -28.72 15.85
N SER A 294 14.33 -28.96 14.56
CA SER A 294 13.67 -27.97 13.70
C SER A 294 12.25 -27.66 14.17
N ILE A 295 11.50 -28.68 14.63
CA ILE A 295 10.16 -28.51 15.22
C ILE A 295 10.23 -27.65 16.49
N ARG A 296 11.26 -27.84 17.33
CA ARG A 296 11.43 -27.04 18.55
C ARG A 296 11.61 -25.57 18.23
N VAL A 297 12.39 -25.25 17.19
CA VAL A 297 12.62 -23.86 16.74
C VAL A 297 11.36 -23.24 16.17
N VAL A 298 10.61 -23.95 15.31
CA VAL A 298 9.32 -23.47 14.78
C VAL A 298 8.35 -23.16 15.93
N ASN A 299 8.22 -24.06 16.90
CA ASN A 299 7.34 -23.86 18.05
C ASN A 299 7.79 -22.69 18.94
N ALA A 300 9.10 -22.52 19.13
CA ALA A 300 9.65 -21.38 19.86
C ALA A 300 9.33 -20.06 19.15
N LEU A 301 9.51 -20.00 17.82
CA LEU A 301 9.17 -18.84 17.00
C LEU A 301 7.68 -18.48 17.10
N LEU A 302 6.80 -19.46 16.91
CA LEU A 302 5.34 -19.27 17.04
C LEU A 302 4.95 -18.78 18.44
N THR A 303 5.58 -19.33 19.48
CA THR A 303 5.35 -18.89 20.86
C THR A 303 5.76 -17.43 21.08
N GLN A 304 6.89 -17.00 20.50
CA GLN A 304 7.32 -15.61 20.62
C GLN A 304 6.45 -14.66 19.81
N MET A 305 6.00 -15.06 18.61
CA MET A 305 5.01 -14.30 17.85
C MET A 305 3.68 -14.14 18.62
N ASP A 306 3.24 -15.20 19.32
CA ASP A 306 2.06 -15.17 20.17
C ASP A 306 2.21 -14.25 21.40
N LYS A 307 3.43 -13.91 21.82
CA LYS A 307 3.68 -12.87 22.83
C LYS A 307 3.64 -11.47 22.22
N LEU A 308 4.27 -11.30 21.05
CA LEU A 308 4.29 -10.01 20.36
C LEU A 308 2.89 -9.55 19.95
N LYS A 309 1.99 -10.48 19.58
CA LYS A 309 0.62 -10.09 19.19
C LYS A 309 -0.14 -9.41 20.32
N SER A 310 0.17 -9.67 21.60
CA SER A 310 -0.50 -9.01 22.73
C SER A 310 -0.02 -7.58 22.97
N SER A 311 1.15 -7.23 22.43
CA SER A 311 1.73 -5.91 22.62
C SER A 311 0.98 -4.84 21.81
N PRO A 312 0.64 -3.69 22.43
CA PRO A 312 -0.22 -2.66 21.84
C PRO A 312 0.39 -2.00 20.59
N ASN A 313 1.71 -1.84 20.60
CA ASN A 313 2.55 -1.10 19.67
C ASN A 313 3.31 -2.02 18.69
N VAL A 314 2.77 -3.22 18.39
CA VAL A 314 3.39 -4.18 17.46
C VAL A 314 2.45 -4.54 16.33
N ILE A 315 2.99 -4.56 15.10
CA ILE A 315 2.34 -5.20 13.95
C ILE A 315 3.29 -6.26 13.39
N VAL A 316 2.79 -7.48 13.25
CA VAL A 316 3.52 -8.58 12.64
C VAL A 316 3.08 -8.75 11.20
N LEU A 317 4.03 -8.71 10.28
CA LEU A 317 3.85 -8.88 8.85
C LEU A 317 4.51 -10.19 8.44
N THR A 318 3.82 -11.02 7.67
CA THR A 318 4.34 -12.32 7.24
C THR A 318 4.13 -12.50 5.75
N THR A 319 5.09 -13.12 5.08
CA THR A 319 4.98 -13.41 3.64
C THR A 319 5.16 -14.91 3.37
N SER A 320 4.47 -15.41 2.35
CA SER A 320 4.72 -16.76 1.85
C SER A 320 4.67 -16.90 0.32
N ASN A 321 5.63 -17.61 -0.27
CA ASN A 321 5.65 -17.88 -1.72
C ASN A 321 4.78 -19.07 -2.16
N ILE A 322 4.32 -19.91 -1.23
CA ILE A 322 3.57 -21.13 -1.57
C ILE A 322 2.10 -20.94 -1.16
N THR A 323 1.20 -20.92 -2.13
CA THR A 323 -0.24 -20.76 -1.88
C THR A 323 -0.89 -21.97 -1.20
N ALA A 324 -0.37 -23.18 -1.44
CA ALA A 324 -0.99 -24.43 -0.95
C ALA A 324 -0.33 -25.03 0.30
N ALA A 325 0.89 -24.62 0.67
CA ALA A 325 1.70 -25.28 1.71
C ALA A 325 2.05 -24.38 2.90
N ILE A 326 1.17 -23.42 3.23
CA ILE A 326 1.33 -22.59 4.42
C ILE A 326 0.99 -23.43 5.66
N ASP A 327 1.78 -23.31 6.73
CA ASP A 327 1.46 -23.97 8.00
C ASP A 327 0.19 -23.37 8.60
N ILE A 328 -0.75 -24.26 8.96
CA ILE A 328 -2.04 -23.94 9.58
C ILE A 328 -1.84 -23.02 10.81
N ALA A 329 -0.75 -23.19 11.56
CA ALA A 329 -0.44 -22.36 12.72
C ALA A 329 -0.28 -20.87 12.38
N PHE A 330 0.24 -20.51 11.21
CA PHE A 330 0.32 -19.11 10.77
C PHE A 330 -1.03 -18.63 10.23
N VAL A 331 -1.72 -19.49 9.50
CA VAL A 331 -3.05 -19.21 8.94
C VAL A 331 -4.04 -18.92 10.06
N ASP A 332 -4.08 -19.69 11.13
CA ASP A 332 -5.06 -19.50 12.22
C ASP A 332 -4.78 -18.24 13.06
N ARG A 333 -3.54 -17.75 13.05
CA ARG A 333 -3.12 -16.55 13.80
C ARG A 333 -3.26 -15.25 13.02
N ALA A 334 -3.34 -15.31 11.69
CA ALA A 334 -3.43 -14.15 10.83
C ALA A 334 -4.89 -13.70 10.66
N ASP A 335 -5.17 -12.46 11.04
CA ASP A 335 -6.49 -11.85 10.84
C ASP A 335 -6.73 -11.50 9.37
N ILE A 336 -5.68 -11.02 8.69
CA ILE A 336 -5.73 -10.75 7.26
C ILE A 336 -4.87 -11.77 6.53
N LYS A 337 -5.52 -12.48 5.60
CA LYS A 337 -4.91 -13.37 4.63
C LYS A 337 -5.15 -12.76 3.26
N ALA A 338 -4.11 -12.18 2.68
CA ALA A 338 -4.20 -11.55 1.38
C ALA A 338 -3.41 -12.35 0.34
N TYR A 339 -4.13 -12.87 -0.65
CA TYR A 339 -3.51 -13.47 -1.82
C TYR A 339 -3.03 -12.36 -2.77
N ILE A 340 -1.76 -12.42 -3.17
CA ILE A 340 -1.14 -11.52 -4.14
C ILE A 340 -0.71 -12.33 -5.35
N GLY A 341 -1.61 -12.40 -6.33
CA GLY A 341 -1.41 -13.08 -7.60
C GLY A 341 -0.50 -12.32 -8.57
N PRO A 342 -0.26 -12.90 -9.76
CA PRO A 342 0.39 -12.19 -10.86
C PRO A 342 -0.42 -10.94 -11.27
N PRO A 343 0.24 -9.89 -11.80
CA PRO A 343 -0.41 -8.64 -12.13
C PRO A 343 -1.42 -8.79 -13.29
N THR A 344 -2.58 -8.15 -13.11
CA THR A 344 -3.62 -8.01 -14.14
C THR A 344 -3.12 -7.21 -15.33
N LEU A 345 -3.79 -7.28 -16.49
CA LEU A 345 -3.42 -6.49 -17.68
C LEU A 345 -3.29 -4.99 -17.36
N GLN A 346 -4.24 -4.44 -16.59
CA GLN A 346 -4.19 -3.06 -16.12
C GLN A 346 -2.92 -2.80 -15.29
N ALA A 347 -2.61 -3.66 -14.33
CA ALA A 347 -1.40 -3.50 -13.52
C ALA A 347 -0.12 -3.62 -14.35
N ARG A 348 -0.06 -4.56 -15.32
CA ARG A 348 1.08 -4.70 -16.25
C ARG A 348 1.30 -3.44 -17.06
N TYR A 349 0.22 -2.89 -17.64
CA TYR A 349 0.27 -1.63 -18.39
C TYR A 349 0.81 -0.48 -17.54
N GLU A 350 0.26 -0.30 -16.33
CA GLU A 350 0.68 0.77 -15.42
C GLU A 350 2.14 0.61 -14.95
N ILE A 351 2.60 -0.62 -14.72
CA ILE A 351 4.01 -0.90 -14.38
C ILE A 351 4.91 -0.51 -15.55
N LEU A 352 4.63 -0.98 -16.77
CA LEU A 352 5.44 -0.68 -17.95
C LEU A 352 5.43 0.82 -18.27
N LYS A 353 4.27 1.47 -18.16
CA LYS A 353 4.13 2.93 -18.28
C LYS A 353 5.03 3.67 -17.28
N SER A 354 5.01 3.26 -16.00
CA SER A 354 5.85 3.88 -14.98
C SER A 354 7.35 3.76 -15.30
N CYS A 355 7.77 2.60 -15.82
CA CYS A 355 9.14 2.38 -16.25
C CYS A 355 9.52 3.25 -17.45
N LEU A 356 8.65 3.36 -18.46
CA LEU A 356 8.88 4.21 -19.62
C LEU A 356 8.98 5.68 -19.25
N ASN A 357 8.08 6.17 -18.40
CA ASN A 357 8.12 7.55 -17.91
C ASN A 357 9.45 7.84 -17.19
N GLU A 358 9.99 6.88 -16.44
CA GLU A 358 11.30 7.01 -15.80
C GLU A 358 12.45 7.04 -16.81
N LEU A 359 12.42 6.19 -17.84
CA LEU A 359 13.43 6.19 -18.91
C LEU A 359 13.39 7.46 -19.77
N ILE A 360 12.20 8.02 -19.99
CA ILE A 360 12.03 9.32 -20.66
C ILE A 360 12.54 10.45 -19.76
N ARG A 361 12.19 10.45 -18.47
CA ARG A 361 12.64 11.45 -17.50
C ARG A 361 14.16 11.51 -17.37
N THR A 362 14.82 10.35 -17.43
CA THR A 362 16.29 10.23 -17.36
C THR A 362 16.98 10.49 -18.70
N GLY A 363 16.23 10.65 -19.79
CA GLY A 363 16.77 10.91 -21.12
C GLY A 363 17.35 9.68 -21.84
N ILE A 364 17.14 8.47 -21.32
CA ILE A 364 17.52 7.22 -22.00
C ILE A 364 16.69 7.04 -23.27
N ILE A 365 15.39 7.36 -23.20
CA ILE A 365 14.50 7.38 -24.35
C ILE A 365 14.27 8.83 -24.77
N SER A 366 14.59 9.13 -26.03
CA SER A 366 14.34 10.46 -26.62
C SER A 366 12.89 10.55 -27.08
N SER A 367 12.12 11.49 -26.55
CA SER A 367 10.81 11.84 -27.10
C SER A 367 11.01 12.90 -28.19
N SER A 368 10.82 12.51 -29.46
CA SER A 368 11.11 13.34 -30.63
C SER A 368 10.15 14.53 -30.86
N GLN A 369 9.34 14.88 -29.87
CA GLN A 369 8.46 16.04 -29.95
C GLN A 369 8.75 17.05 -28.83
N ASP A 370 9.09 18.25 -29.26
CA ASP A 370 9.34 19.43 -28.45
C ASP A 370 8.24 19.66 -27.40
N SER A 371 8.68 19.76 -26.13
CA SER A 371 8.14 20.66 -25.11
C SER A 371 6.60 20.79 -24.95
N SER A 372 5.87 19.68 -24.83
CA SER A 372 4.77 19.55 -23.85
C SER A 372 4.17 18.14 -23.86
N GLN A 373 4.51 17.33 -22.85
CA GLN A 373 3.70 16.21 -22.37
C GLN A 373 3.27 15.14 -23.41
N SER A 374 4.19 14.27 -23.81
CA SER A 374 3.85 12.91 -24.25
C SER A 374 3.38 12.07 -23.04
N ILE A 375 2.27 12.49 -22.41
CA ILE A 375 1.65 11.75 -21.31
C ILE A 375 1.09 10.46 -21.88
N LEU A 376 1.75 9.35 -21.57
CA LEU A 376 1.15 8.04 -21.69
C LEU A 376 -0.11 8.03 -20.79
N PRO A 377 -1.31 7.79 -21.34
CA PRO A 377 -2.55 7.86 -20.56
C PRO A 377 -2.59 6.74 -19.52
N ASP A 378 -3.40 6.92 -18.49
CA ASP A 378 -3.74 5.84 -17.58
C ASP A 378 -4.58 4.78 -18.30
N TYR A 379 -4.53 3.54 -17.83
CA TYR A 379 -5.23 2.42 -18.47
C TYR A 379 -6.73 2.67 -18.65
N VAL A 380 -7.37 3.35 -17.69
CA VAL A 380 -8.81 3.70 -17.75
C VAL A 380 -9.07 4.67 -18.90
N THR A 381 -8.32 5.77 -18.96
CA THR A 381 -8.42 6.78 -20.03
C THR A 381 -8.07 6.19 -21.40
N LEU A 382 -7.12 5.27 -21.47
CA LEU A 382 -6.80 4.55 -22.70
C LEU A 382 -8.00 3.75 -23.20
N LYS A 383 -8.65 2.99 -22.31
CA LYS A 383 -9.81 2.15 -22.66
C LYS A 383 -11.00 2.98 -23.15
N GLU A 384 -11.24 4.13 -22.53
CA GLU A 384 -12.26 5.10 -22.96
C GLU A 384 -11.97 5.63 -24.36
N LYS A 385 -10.73 6.06 -24.62
CA LYS A 385 -10.32 6.59 -25.92
C LYS A 385 -10.34 5.55 -27.04
N LEU A 386 -10.00 4.29 -26.74
CA LEU A 386 -10.11 3.18 -27.70
C LEU A 386 -11.57 2.84 -28.06
N SER A 387 -12.53 3.24 -27.22
CA SER A 387 -13.96 3.00 -27.45
C SER A 387 -14.62 4.10 -28.31
N MET A 388 -13.89 5.14 -28.72
CA MET A 388 -14.39 6.27 -29.53
C MET A 388 -13.97 6.14 -31.00
N PRO A 389 -14.80 6.57 -31.98
CA PRO A 389 -14.46 6.55 -33.40
C PRO A 389 -13.36 7.57 -33.78
N GLU A 390 -12.46 7.15 -34.68
CA GLU A 390 -11.13 7.76 -34.93
C GLU A 390 -11.15 9.17 -35.58
N ILE A 391 -10.25 10.06 -35.13
CA ILE A 391 -9.90 11.35 -35.78
C ILE A 391 -8.43 11.30 -36.24
N GLN A 392 -8.15 11.77 -37.45
CA GLN A 392 -6.90 11.58 -38.21
C GLN A 392 -5.61 12.16 -37.58
N GLU A 393 -5.66 13.23 -36.78
CA GLU A 393 -4.45 13.82 -36.16
C GLU A 393 -3.92 13.02 -34.95
N VAL A 394 -4.67 12.03 -34.46
CA VAL A 394 -4.33 11.26 -33.25
C VAL A 394 -3.58 9.94 -33.60
N GLN A 395 -3.32 9.67 -34.88
CA GLN A 395 -2.87 8.34 -35.34
C GLN A 395 -1.51 7.91 -34.77
N THR A 396 -0.50 8.79 -34.73
CA THR A 396 0.85 8.42 -34.27
C THR A 396 0.90 8.23 -32.75
N THR A 397 0.21 9.08 -32.00
CA THR A 397 0.14 8.98 -30.54
C THR A 397 -0.70 7.78 -30.08
N LEU A 398 -1.82 7.51 -30.77
CA LEU A 398 -2.62 6.29 -30.56
C LEU A 398 -1.81 5.04 -30.87
N HIS A 399 -0.96 5.06 -31.91
CA HIS A 399 -0.11 3.94 -32.24
C HIS A 399 0.85 3.59 -31.09
N LEU A 400 1.52 4.58 -30.49
CA LEU A 400 2.40 4.37 -29.32
C LEU A 400 1.63 3.81 -28.12
N TRP A 401 0.41 4.31 -27.86
CA TRP A 401 -0.42 3.80 -26.76
C TRP A 401 -0.88 2.36 -26.99
N LYS A 402 -1.23 2.01 -28.24
CA LYS A 402 -1.57 0.64 -28.65
C LYS A 402 -0.36 -0.29 -28.51
N GLN A 403 0.85 0.15 -28.88
CA GLN A 403 2.07 -0.64 -28.69
C GLN A 403 2.38 -0.92 -27.22
N LEU A 404 2.18 0.06 -26.34
CA LEU A 404 2.36 -0.17 -24.90
C LEU A 404 1.32 -1.17 -24.36
N LEU A 405 0.08 -1.10 -24.84
CA LEU A 405 -0.95 -2.08 -24.50
C LEU A 405 -0.58 -3.48 -25.00
N GLU A 406 -0.13 -3.61 -26.26
CA GLU A 406 0.35 -4.87 -26.84
C GLU A 406 1.53 -5.44 -26.04
N ALA A 407 2.46 -4.59 -25.58
CA ALA A 407 3.55 -5.02 -24.71
C ALA A 407 3.03 -5.58 -23.39
N ALA A 408 2.02 -4.92 -22.78
CA ALA A 408 1.39 -5.40 -21.56
C ALA A 408 0.62 -6.72 -21.76
N GLU A 409 -0.02 -6.91 -22.91
CA GLU A 409 -0.67 -8.17 -23.29
C GLU A 409 0.36 -9.29 -23.48
N ALA A 410 1.47 -9.01 -24.16
CA ALA A 410 2.57 -9.95 -24.37
C ALA A 410 3.27 -10.39 -23.07
N CYS A 411 3.10 -9.64 -21.97
CA CYS A 411 3.67 -9.95 -20.67
C CYS A 411 2.76 -10.81 -19.76
N GLU A 412 1.75 -11.48 -20.32
CA GLU A 412 0.90 -12.38 -19.55
C GLU A 412 1.71 -13.48 -18.83
N GLY A 413 1.37 -13.76 -17.57
CA GLY A 413 2.09 -14.72 -16.71
C GLY A 413 3.36 -14.18 -16.05
N LEU A 414 3.93 -13.06 -16.51
CA LEU A 414 5.14 -12.50 -15.89
C LEU A 414 4.91 -11.95 -14.48
N SER A 415 5.88 -12.18 -13.59
CA SER A 415 5.88 -11.59 -12.25
C SER A 415 6.13 -10.08 -12.28
N GLY A 416 5.75 -9.36 -11.22
CA GLY A 416 6.08 -7.94 -11.06
C GLY A 416 7.58 -7.66 -11.13
N ARG A 417 8.41 -8.56 -10.60
CA ARG A 417 9.88 -8.52 -10.71
C ARG A 417 10.34 -8.62 -12.17
N SER A 418 9.79 -9.57 -12.93
CA SER A 418 10.12 -9.76 -14.35
C SER A 418 9.71 -8.54 -15.19
N LEU A 419 8.51 -7.99 -14.95
CA LEU A 419 8.03 -6.77 -15.60
C LEU A 419 8.94 -5.56 -15.37
N ARG A 420 9.44 -5.37 -14.14
CA ARG A 420 10.37 -4.26 -13.84
C ARG A 420 11.77 -4.49 -14.39
N LYS A 421 12.14 -5.73 -14.71
CA LYS A 421 13.41 -6.08 -15.37
C LYS A 421 13.34 -5.91 -16.90
N LEU A 422 12.15 -6.08 -17.48
CA LEU A 422 11.93 -6.05 -18.93
C LEU A 422 12.48 -4.80 -19.64
N PRO A 423 12.31 -3.56 -19.15
CA PRO A 423 12.84 -2.38 -19.84
C PRO A 423 14.37 -2.40 -19.96
N PHE A 424 15.07 -2.94 -18.96
CA PHE A 424 16.52 -3.10 -19.01
C PHE A 424 16.93 -4.15 -20.05
N LEU A 425 16.23 -5.29 -20.10
CA LEU A 425 16.48 -6.33 -21.09
C LEU A 425 16.21 -5.85 -22.52
N ALA A 426 15.11 -5.11 -22.70
CA ALA A 426 14.76 -4.49 -23.98
C ALA A 426 15.84 -3.48 -24.41
N HIS A 427 16.32 -2.64 -23.49
CA HIS A 427 17.42 -1.72 -23.77
C HIS A 427 18.72 -2.46 -24.14
N ALA A 428 19.06 -3.52 -23.41
CA ALA A 428 20.26 -4.32 -23.65
C ALA A 428 20.23 -5.06 -25.00
N ALA A 429 19.04 -5.33 -25.54
CA ALA A 429 18.86 -5.93 -26.86
C ALA A 429 19.01 -4.93 -28.03
N LEU A 430 19.09 -3.61 -27.76
CA LEU A 430 19.23 -2.60 -28.81
C LEU A 430 20.66 -2.52 -29.35
N ASN A 431 20.77 -2.37 -30.67
CA ASN A 431 22.06 -2.23 -31.35
C ASN A 431 22.78 -0.90 -31.05
N ASN A 432 22.05 0.17 -30.68
CA ASN A 432 22.63 1.47 -30.32
C ASN A 432 22.06 1.96 -28.98
N PRO A 433 22.88 1.98 -27.90
CA PRO A 433 22.42 2.36 -26.56
C PRO A 433 22.31 3.89 -26.35
N TYR A 434 22.81 4.72 -27.27
CA TYR A 434 22.91 6.18 -27.06
C TYR A 434 21.81 6.99 -27.77
N CYS A 435 20.98 6.36 -28.58
CA CYS A 435 19.88 7.03 -29.27
C CYS A 435 18.71 6.05 -29.42
N CYS A 436 17.79 6.10 -28.46
CA CYS A 436 16.62 5.26 -28.44
C CYS A 436 15.36 6.09 -28.70
N ASP A 437 14.76 5.88 -29.87
CA ASP A 437 13.42 6.39 -30.19
C ASP A 437 12.36 5.55 -29.48
N LEU A 438 11.34 6.19 -28.92
CA LEU A 438 10.29 5.53 -28.13
C LEU A 438 9.58 4.43 -28.91
N SER A 439 9.28 4.65 -30.20
CA SER A 439 8.59 3.65 -31.02
C SER A 439 9.45 2.40 -31.23
N LYS A 440 10.76 2.56 -31.43
CA LYS A 440 11.70 1.44 -31.57
C LYS A 440 11.85 0.69 -30.26
N PHE A 441 11.96 1.43 -29.15
CA PHE A 441 12.04 0.83 -27.81
C PHE A 441 10.84 -0.06 -27.51
N LEU A 442 9.62 0.45 -27.76
CA LEU A 442 8.38 -0.30 -27.54
C LEU A 442 8.34 -1.58 -28.37
N HIS A 443 8.76 -1.52 -29.64
CA HIS A 443 8.83 -2.71 -30.50
C HIS A 443 9.79 -3.77 -29.92
N THR A 444 11.02 -3.37 -29.59
CA THR A 444 12.00 -4.29 -28.98
C THR A 444 11.52 -4.83 -27.62
N MET A 445 10.79 -4.01 -26.85
CA MET A 445 10.20 -4.44 -25.59
C MET A 445 9.12 -5.51 -25.78
N ILE A 446 8.27 -5.40 -26.81
CA ILE A 446 7.27 -6.42 -27.17
C ILE A 446 7.97 -7.73 -27.56
N GLU A 447 9.01 -7.68 -28.40
CA GLU A 447 9.79 -8.85 -28.80
C GLU A 447 10.46 -9.52 -27.59
N THR A 448 11.06 -8.72 -26.72
CA THR A 448 11.69 -9.20 -25.48
C THR A 448 10.66 -9.83 -24.54
N ALA A 449 9.48 -9.23 -24.41
CA ALA A 449 8.40 -9.77 -23.59
C ALA A 449 7.96 -11.16 -24.08
N ARG A 450 7.72 -11.30 -25.39
CA ARG A 450 7.35 -12.58 -26.01
C ARG A 450 8.41 -13.66 -25.77
N ARG A 451 9.70 -13.28 -25.86
CA ARG A 451 10.81 -14.19 -25.58
C ARG A 451 10.82 -14.63 -24.12
N GLU A 452 10.75 -13.72 -23.17
CA GLU A 452 10.73 -14.05 -21.73
C GLU A 452 9.52 -14.93 -21.36
N CYS A 453 8.36 -14.68 -21.96
CA CYS A 453 7.18 -15.53 -21.77
C CYS A 453 7.37 -16.94 -22.35
N SER A 454 8.08 -17.09 -23.48
CA SER A 454 8.38 -18.40 -24.07
C SER A 454 9.39 -19.22 -23.28
N GLU A 455 10.18 -18.57 -22.42
CA GLU A 455 11.17 -19.22 -21.54
C GLU A 455 10.56 -19.63 -20.18
N LEU A 456 9.28 -19.31 -19.91
CA LEU A 456 8.58 -19.79 -18.72
C LEU A 456 8.31 -21.30 -18.83
N PRO A 457 8.60 -22.10 -17.79
CA PRO A 457 8.19 -23.50 -17.75
C PRO A 457 6.66 -23.60 -17.67
N ASP A 458 6.08 -24.50 -18.47
CA ASP A 458 4.64 -24.83 -18.51
C ASP A 458 4.05 -25.23 -17.15
#